data_AF-A0A7G8EPH4-F1
#
_entry.id   AF-A0A7G8EPH4-F1
#
_cell.length_a   1.000
_cell.length_b   1.000
_cell.length_c   1.000
_cell.angle_alpha   90.00
_cell.angle_beta   90.00
_cell.angle_gamma   90.00
#
_symmetry.space_group_name_H-M   'P 1'
#
loop_
_entity.id
_entity.type
_entity.pdbx_description
1 polymer ?
#
loop_
_entity_poly.entity_id
_entity_poly.type
_entity_poly.pdbx_seq_one_letter_code
_entity_poly.pdbx_strand_id
1 'polypeptide(L)'
;MNRSAHLGLAQQVWGHGLGRSFRDLPPAASAQLAEAVSDLEDRLRILDALYIPTRYPDSLPDGAPTDHFGRLQSDDALRHARAVVDAIRAALA
;
A
#
# COMPACT_ATOMS: atom_id res chain seq x y z
N MET A 1 0.47 7.36 -4.80
CA MET A 1 -0.37 7.03 -3.62
C MET A 1 0.25 7.44 -2.29
N ASN A 2 1.57 7.33 -2.08
CA ASN A 2 2.23 7.64 -0.80
C ASN A 2 2.39 9.14 -0.43
N ARG A 3 1.87 10.08 -1.22
CA ARG A 3 2.10 11.53 -0.98
C ARG A 3 0.97 12.20 -0.21
N SER A 4 -0.25 11.72 -0.35
CA SER A 4 -1.45 12.47 0.05
C SER A 4 -1.59 12.60 1.57
N ALA A 5 -1.32 11.52 2.33
CA ALA A 5 -1.39 11.54 3.79
C ALA A 5 -0.26 12.37 4.42
N HIS A 6 0.94 12.34 3.83
CA HIS A 6 2.10 13.04 4.38
C HIS A 6 2.12 14.54 4.04
N LEU A 7 1.52 14.94 2.92
CA LEU A 7 1.40 16.36 2.55
C LEU A 7 0.47 17.14 3.47
N GLY A 8 -0.52 16.50 4.11
CA GLY A 8 -1.32 17.12 5.16
C GLY A 8 -0.55 17.36 6.47
N LEU A 9 0.60 16.70 6.65
CA LEU A 9 1.40 16.70 7.88
C LEU A 9 2.85 17.19 7.67
N ALA A 10 3.16 17.77 6.50
CA ALA A 10 4.49 18.25 6.12
C ALA A 10 5.63 17.22 6.30
N GLN A 11 5.35 15.93 6.13
CA GLN A 11 6.34 14.85 6.25
C GLN A 11 6.87 14.45 4.87
N GLN A 12 8.18 14.25 4.74
CA GLN A 12 8.81 13.69 3.52
C GLN A 12 8.99 12.19 3.69
N VAL A 13 8.35 11.39 2.84
CA VAL A 13 8.56 9.94 2.80
C VAL A 13 9.63 9.60 1.78
N TRP A 14 10.66 8.87 2.22
CA TRP A 14 11.66 8.24 1.37
C TRP A 14 11.47 6.72 1.41
N GLY A 15 11.20 6.11 0.25
CA GLY A 15 11.02 4.66 0.09
C GLY A 15 9.64 4.26 -0.47
N HIS A 16 9.59 3.10 -1.10
CA HIS A 16 8.38 2.57 -1.74
C HIS A 16 7.54 1.65 -0.85
N GLY A 17 8.03 1.30 0.35
CA GLY A 17 7.32 0.41 1.27
C GLY A 17 6.23 1.14 2.05
N LEU A 18 4.97 0.85 1.72
CA LEU A 18 3.78 1.32 2.40
C LEU A 18 3.78 0.91 3.88
N GLY A 19 4.29 -0.29 4.21
CA GLY A 19 4.43 -0.71 5.60
C GLY A 19 5.40 0.16 6.41
N ARG A 20 6.46 0.67 5.78
CA ARG A 20 7.36 1.64 6.42
C ARG A 20 6.68 2.99 6.58
N SER A 21 6.05 3.49 5.52
CA SER A 21 5.32 4.77 5.57
C SER A 21 4.23 4.80 6.63
N PHE A 22 3.52 3.68 6.82
CA PHE A 22 2.54 3.52 7.90
C PHE A 22 3.17 3.62 9.30
N ARG A 23 4.32 2.95 9.54
CA ARG A 23 5.02 3.02 10.84
C ARG A 23 5.60 4.40 11.14
N ASP A 24 5.89 5.18 10.10
CA ASP A 24 6.41 6.54 10.23
C ASP A 24 5.30 7.60 10.46
N LEU A 25 4.01 7.20 10.45
CA LEU A 25 2.91 8.12 10.74
C LEU A 25 2.87 8.53 12.23
N PRO A 26 2.35 9.73 12.56
CA PRO A 26 2.07 10.10 13.94
C PRO A 26 1.16 9.07 14.62
N PRO A 27 1.36 8.74 15.92
CA PRO A 27 0.62 7.69 16.61
C PRO A 27 -0.91 7.81 16.51
N ALA A 28 -1.44 9.04 16.53
CA ALA A 28 -2.89 9.27 16.37
C ALA A 28 -3.39 8.87 14.98
N ALA A 29 -2.63 9.17 13.92
CA ALA A 29 -3.01 8.85 12.55
C ALA A 29 -2.85 7.34 12.25
N SER A 30 -1.78 6.71 12.76
CA SER A 30 -1.59 5.27 12.59
C SER A 30 -2.64 4.47 13.36
N ALA A 31 -3.00 4.87 14.58
CA ALA A 31 -4.08 4.26 15.35
C ALA A 31 -5.43 4.37 14.62
N GLN A 32 -5.79 5.56 14.12
CA GLN A 32 -7.03 5.77 13.38
C GLN A 32 -7.12 4.88 12.13
N LEU A 33 -6.01 4.73 11.38
CA LEU A 33 -5.96 3.84 10.23
C LEU A 33 -6.06 2.37 10.61
N ALA A 34 -5.39 1.95 11.69
CA ALA A 34 -5.42 0.58 12.18
C ALA A 34 -6.83 0.17 12.65
N GLU A 35 -7.57 1.08 13.27
CA GLU A 35 -8.97 0.86 13.65
C GLU A 35 -9.90 0.82 12.43
N ALA A 36 -9.66 1.66 11.42
CA ALA A 36 -10.52 1.78 10.25
C ALA A 36 -10.36 0.65 9.23
N VAL A 37 -9.21 -0.05 9.23
CA VAL A 37 -8.87 -1.06 8.23
C VAL A 37 -8.48 -2.37 8.90
N SER A 38 -9.32 -3.40 8.78
CA SER A 38 -8.98 -4.73 9.25
C SER A 38 -7.71 -5.23 8.56
N ASP A 39 -6.86 -5.92 9.32
CA ASP A 39 -5.64 -6.57 8.80
C ASP A 39 -4.71 -5.59 8.08
N LEU A 40 -4.69 -4.32 8.50
CA LEU A 40 -4.00 -3.24 7.79
C LEU A 40 -2.56 -3.62 7.43
N GLU A 41 -1.76 -4.10 8.38
CA GLU A 41 -0.37 -4.45 8.10
C GLU A 41 -0.21 -5.56 7.06
N ASP A 42 -1.10 -6.56 7.07
CA ASP A 42 -1.08 -7.65 6.09
C ASP A 42 -1.47 -7.13 4.70
N ARG A 43 -2.48 -6.26 4.61
CA ARG A 43 -2.86 -5.58 3.37
C ARG A 43 -1.72 -4.73 2.82
N LEU A 44 -1.01 -4.01 3.67
CA LEU A 44 0.16 -3.22 3.28
C LEU A 44 1.30 -4.14 2.78
N ARG A 45 1.52 -5.28 3.44
CA ARG A 45 2.53 -6.26 3.02
C ARG A 45 2.22 -6.86 1.65
N ILE A 46 0.95 -7.18 1.38
CA ILE A 46 0.51 -7.65 0.06
C ILE A 46 0.80 -6.60 -1.02
N LEU A 47 0.42 -5.35 -0.76
CA LEU A 47 0.64 -4.25 -1.72
C LEU A 47 2.14 -3.97 -1.95
N ASP A 48 2.96 -4.04 -0.90
CA ASP A 48 4.41 -3.87 -1.00
C ASP A 48 5.06 -4.98 -1.82
N ALA A 49 4.60 -6.23 -1.65
CA ALA A 49 5.10 -7.38 -2.39
C ALA A 49 4.86 -7.26 -3.92
N LEU A 50 3.87 -6.47 -4.34
CA LEU A 50 3.57 -6.25 -5.75
C LEU A 50 4.45 -5.16 -6.39
N TYR A 51 5.19 -4.37 -5.62
CA TYR A 51 5.89 -3.18 -6.15
C TYR A 51 7.00 -3.50 -7.16
N ILE A 52 7.86 -4.48 -6.86
CA ILE A 52 8.99 -4.86 -7.73
C ILE A 52 8.57 -5.89 -8.80
N PRO A 53 7.89 -7.00 -8.46
CA PRO A 53 7.57 -8.08 -9.40
C PRO A 53 6.69 -7.68 -10.57
N THR A 54 5.83 -6.69 -10.40
CA THR A 54 4.95 -6.22 -11.47
C THR A 54 5.65 -5.31 -12.49
N ARG A 55 6.90 -4.90 -12.22
CA ARG A 55 7.62 -3.89 -13.02
C ARG A 55 8.92 -4.41 -13.62
N TYR A 56 9.55 -5.38 -12.99
CA TYR A 56 10.90 -5.82 -13.32
C TYR A 56 10.91 -7.35 -13.53
N PRO A 57 11.00 -7.84 -14.78
CA PRO A 57 10.97 -9.28 -15.08
C PRO A 57 12.06 -10.09 -14.38
N ASP A 58 13.22 -9.49 -14.12
CA ASP A 58 14.36 -10.09 -13.40
C ASP A 58 14.09 -10.41 -11.92
N SER A 59 12.97 -9.93 -11.38
CA SER A 59 12.50 -10.30 -10.04
C SER A 59 11.55 -11.51 -10.02
N LEU A 60 11.32 -12.15 -11.17
CA LEU A 60 10.53 -13.36 -11.32
C LEU A 60 11.42 -14.54 -11.76
N PRO A 61 11.04 -15.80 -11.46
CA PRO A 61 11.84 -16.96 -11.86
C PRO A 61 12.03 -17.10 -13.38
N ASP A 62 11.04 -16.70 -14.17
CA ASP A 62 11.07 -16.68 -15.64
C ASP A 62 9.87 -15.86 -16.17
N GLY A 63 9.87 -15.47 -17.45
CA GLY A 63 8.74 -14.86 -18.14
C GLY A 63 8.51 -13.37 -17.85
N ALA A 64 7.47 -12.81 -18.44
CA ALA A 64 7.06 -11.43 -18.22
C ALA A 64 6.11 -11.33 -17.01
N PRO A 65 6.02 -10.18 -16.32
CA PRO A 65 5.04 -9.98 -15.24
C PRO A 65 3.59 -10.32 -15.63
N THR A 66 3.22 -10.11 -16.89
CA THR A 66 1.88 -10.46 -17.42
C THR A 66 1.58 -11.96 -17.38
N ASP A 67 2.60 -12.81 -17.31
CA ASP A 67 2.46 -14.27 -17.22
C ASP A 67 2.19 -14.72 -15.78
N HIS A 68 2.56 -13.91 -14.79
CA HIS A 68 2.43 -14.23 -13.35
C HIS A 68 1.25 -13.53 -12.67
N PHE A 69 0.87 -12.35 -13.15
CA PHE A 69 -0.18 -11.52 -12.54
C PHE A 69 -1.41 -11.45 -13.44
N GLY A 70 -2.44 -12.21 -13.06
CA GLY A 70 -3.73 -12.25 -13.73
C GLY A 70 -4.80 -11.42 -13.04
N ARG A 71 -6.04 -11.66 -13.48
CA ARG A 71 -7.22 -10.95 -12.97
C ARG A 71 -7.44 -11.15 -11.47
N LEU A 72 -7.27 -12.35 -10.94
CA LEU A 72 -7.53 -12.62 -9.51
C LEU A 72 -6.59 -11.85 -8.59
N GLN A 73 -5.29 -11.82 -8.89
CA GLN A 73 -4.33 -11.01 -8.13
C GLN A 73 -4.62 -9.51 -8.27
N SER A 74 -5.02 -9.08 -9.47
CA SER A 74 -5.37 -7.68 -9.73
C SER A 74 -6.59 -7.24 -8.93
N ASP A 75 -7.66 -8.04 -8.93
CA ASP A 75 -8.89 -7.76 -8.20
C ASP A 75 -8.61 -7.73 -6.68
N ASP A 76 -7.74 -8.61 -6.18
CA ASP A 76 -7.33 -8.63 -4.78
C ASP A 76 -6.50 -7.41 -4.37
N ALA A 77 -5.49 -7.05 -5.17
CA ALA A 77 -4.70 -5.84 -4.99
C ALA A 77 -5.58 -4.59 -4.96
N LEU A 78 -6.58 -4.50 -5.85
CA LEU A 78 -7.53 -3.40 -5.88
C LEU A 78 -8.38 -3.32 -4.62
N ARG A 79 -8.84 -4.46 -4.06
CA ARG A 79 -9.57 -4.49 -2.79
C ARG A 79 -8.72 -3.97 -1.63
N HIS A 80 -7.47 -4.41 -1.54
CA HIS A 80 -6.55 -3.95 -0.50
C HIS A 80 -6.25 -2.45 -0.63
N ALA A 81 -5.93 -1.99 -1.84
CA ALA A 81 -5.66 -0.57 -2.09
C ALA A 81 -6.88 0.31 -1.80
N ARG A 82 -8.08 -0.14 -2.17
CA ARG A 82 -9.33 0.60 -1.92
C ARG A 82 -9.57 0.81 -0.43
N ALA A 83 -9.46 -0.24 0.38
CA ALA A 83 -9.66 -0.16 1.82
C ALA A 83 -8.74 0.90 2.47
N VAL A 84 -7.46 0.90 2.10
CA VAL A 84 -6.49 1.87 2.64
C VAL A 84 -6.79 3.30 2.16
N VAL A 85 -7.05 3.49 0.86
CA VAL A 85 -7.33 4.83 0.30
C VAL A 85 -8.61 5.43 0.86
N ASP A 86 -9.66 4.64 1.03
CA ASP A 86 -10.93 5.14 1.54
C ASP A 86 -10.84 5.51 3.02
N ALA A 87 -10.09 4.75 3.83
CA ALA A 87 -9.80 5.12 5.21
C ALA A 87 -8.99 6.43 5.32
N ILE A 88 -7.96 6.59 4.48
CA ILE A 88 -7.19 7.85 4.42
C ILE A 88 -8.08 9.02 4.04
N ARG A 89 -8.97 8.85 3.06
CA ARG A 89 -9.91 9.91 2.66
C ARG A 89 -10.86 10.30 3.78
N ALA A 90 -11.38 9.32 4.51
CA ALA A 90 -12.27 9.56 5.65
C ALA A 90 -11.55 10.29 6.80
N ALA A 91 -10.25 10.03 7.00
CA ALA A 91 -9.46 10.70 8.03
C ALA A 91 -9.05 12.15 7.67
N LEU A 92 -9.12 12.53 6.39
CA LEU A 92 -8.76 13.87 5.89
C LEU A 92 -9.98 14.77 5.63
N ALA A 93 -11.20 14.25 5.76
CA ALA A 93 -12.46 14.99 5.61
C ALA A 93 -12.80 15.75 6.90
#